data_AF-A0A5J4UAY2-F1
#
_entry.id   AF-A0A5J4UAY2-F1
#
_cell.length_a   1.000
_cell.length_b   1.000
_cell.length_c   1.000
_cell.angle_alpha   90.00
_cell.angle_beta   90.00
_cell.angle_gamma   90.00
#
_symmetry.space_group_name_H-M   'P 1'
#
loop_
_entity.id
_entity.type
_entity.pdbx_description
1 polymer ?
#
loop_
_entity_poly.entity_id
_entity_poly.type
_entity_poly.pdbx_seq_one_letter_code
_entity_poly.pdbx_strand_id
1 'polypeptide(L)' 'MKSEDIALNVGDIINDTYKLVRKISQGKRCTIFCAVDKQMQQVAIKAEKDIQG' A
#
# COMPACT_ATOMS: atom_id res chain seq x y z
N MET A 1 8.23 16.57 13.78
CA MET A 1 8.59 15.16 13.59
C MET A 1 7.86 14.69 12.34
N LYS A 2 8.55 14.59 11.19
CA LYS A 2 7.90 14.15 9.94
C LYS A 2 7.58 12.67 10.12
N SER A 3 6.31 12.30 10.03
CA SER A 3 5.90 10.91 9.95
C SER A 3 6.61 10.28 8.76
N GLU A 4 7.39 9.24 9.00
CA GLU A 4 7.82 8.30 7.96
C GLU A 4 6.56 7.58 7.49
N ASP A 5 5.77 8.26 6.67
CA ASP A 5 4.61 7.66 6.04
C ASP A 5 5.08 6.78 4.90
N ILE A 6 4.41 5.65 4.76
CA ILE A 6 4.67 4.68 3.69
C ILE A 6 4.52 5.44 2.37
N ALA A 7 5.58 5.46 1.57
CA ALA A 7 5.65 6.17 0.29
C ALA A 7 4.85 5.44 -0.83
N LEU A 8 3.65 4.97 -0.51
CA LEU A 8 2.71 4.34 -1.43
C LEU A 8 1.39 5.12 -1.44
N ASN A 9 0.90 5.39 -2.62
CA ASN A 9 -0.30 6.18 -2.89
C ASN A 9 -1.29 5.40 -3.77
N VAL A 10 -2.55 5.83 -3.73
CA VAL A 10 -3.55 5.34 -4.69
C VAL A 10 -3.13 5.78 -6.09
N GLY A 11 -3.12 4.84 -7.03
CA GLY A 11 -2.64 5.02 -8.40
C GLY A 11 -1.31 4.33 -8.67
N ASP A 12 -0.50 4.10 -7.64
CA ASP A 12 0.81 3.45 -7.77
C ASP A 12 0.66 2.00 -8.24
N ILE A 13 1.63 1.56 -9.04
CA ILE A 13 1.80 0.17 -9.44
C ILE A 13 2.99 -0.39 -8.67
N ILE A 14 2.77 -1.45 -7.90
CA ILE A 14 3.83 -2.14 -7.16
C ILE A 14 4.10 -3.52 -7.75
N ASN A 15 5.36 -3.93 -7.72
CA ASN A 15 5.85 -5.18 -8.32
C ASN A 15 5.38 -5.39 -9.77
N ASP A 16 5.23 -4.29 -10.52
CA ASP A 16 4.71 -4.24 -11.90
C ASP A 16 3.38 -4.99 -12.12
N THR A 17 2.62 -5.24 -11.05
CA THR A 17 1.50 -6.19 -11.06
C THR A 17 0.26 -5.63 -10.39
N TYR A 18 0.42 -4.96 -9.24
CA TYR A 18 -0.71 -4.56 -8.42
C TYR A 18 -0.88 -3.04 -8.46
N LYS A 19 -2.00 -2.58 -8.99
CA LYS A 19 -2.38 -1.17 -8.94
C LYS A 19 -3.15 -0.89 -7.66
N LEU A 20 -2.65 0.03 -6.83
CA LEU A 20 -3.34 0.47 -5.63
C LEU A 20 -4.55 1.33 -6.02
N VAL A 21 -5.76 0.93 -5.63
CA VAL A 21 -7.00 1.62 -6.04
C VAL A 21 -7.70 2.33 -4.88
N ARG A 22 -7.44 1.92 -3.64
CA ARG A 22 -8.03 2.55 -2.45
C ARG A 22 -7.20 2.28 -1.20
N LYS A 23 -7.05 3.28 -0.34
CA LYS A 23 -6.57 3.07 1.04
C LYS A 23 -7.74 2.56 1.90
N ILE A 24 -7.59 1.39 2.50
CA ILE A 24 -8.59 0.76 3.36
C ILE A 24 -8.42 1.22 4.80
N SER A 25 -7.19 1.21 5.31
CA SER A 25 -6.88 1.55 6.70
C SER A 25 -5.45 2.06 6.83
N GLN A 26 -5.21 2.97 7.78
CA GLN A 26 -3.88 3.48 8.11
C GLN A 26 -3.64 3.31 9.61
N GLY A 27 -2.70 2.43 9.95
CA GLY A 27 -2.23 2.22 11.31
C GLY A 27 -0.88 2.87 11.56
N LYS A 28 -0.42 2.82 12.81
CA LYS A 28 0.89 3.37 13.21
C LYS A 28 2.07 2.70 12.49
N ARG A 29 1.98 1.39 12.21
CA ARG A 29 3.06 0.57 11.63
C ARG A 29 2.83 0.11 10.20
N CYS A 30 1.60 0.22 9.70
CA CYS A 30 1.25 -0.30 8.38
C CYS A 30 0.08 0.46 7.79
N THR A 31 -0.06 0.39 6.47
CA THR A 31 -1.23 0.87 5.73
C THR A 31 -1.77 -0.29 4.90
N ILE A 32 -3.08 -0.48 4.93
CA ILE A 32 -3.77 -1.50 4.13
C ILE A 32 -4.38 -0.82 2.90
N PHE A 33 -4.09 -1.37 1.73
CA PHE A 33 -4.64 -0.93 0.46
C PHE A 33 -5.50 -2.03 -0.17
N CYS A 34 -6.54 -1.62 -0.88
CA CYS A 34 -7.15 -2.43 -1.92
C CYS A 34 -6.34 -2.22 -3.19
N ALA A 35 -5.98 -3.32 -3.86
CA ALA A 35 -5.31 -3.30 -5.14
C ALA A 35 -6.03 -4.22 -6.12
N VAL A 36 -5.78 -3.99 -7.41
CA VAL A 36 -6.17 -4.89 -8.49
C VAL A 36 -4.94 -5.41 -9.19
N ASP A 37 -4.92 -6.69 -9.54
CA ASP A 37 -3.87 -7.29 -10.36
C ASP A 37 -4.15 -7.14 -11.87
N LYS A 38 -3.25 -7.67 -12.71
CA LYS A 38 -3.39 -7.66 -14.18
C LYS A 38 -4.61 -8.44 -14.70
N GLN A 39 -5.16 -9.35 -13.90
CA GLN A 39 -6.34 -10.14 -14.21
C GLN A 39 -7.61 -9.52 -13.60
N MET A 40 -7.53 -8.26 -13.17
CA MET A 40 -8.61 -7.51 -12.52
C MET A 40 -9.13 -8.14 -11.22
N GLN A 41 -8.32 -8.99 -10.57
CA GLN A 41 -8.67 -9.58 -9.28
C GLN A 41 -8.36 -8.59 -8.16
N GLN A 42 -9.29 -8.45 -7.22
CA GLN A 42 -9.11 -7.59 -6.06
C GLN A 42 -8.32 -8.31 -4.96
N VAL A 43 -7.29 -7.65 -4.44
CA VAL A 43 -6.44 -8.15 -3.36
C VAL A 43 -6.22 -7.07 -2.30
N ALA A 44 -5.97 -7.50 -1.07
CA ALA A 44 -5.56 -6.60 0.02
C ALA A 44 -4.04 -6.62 0.16
N ILE A 45 -3.42 -5.43 0.17
CA ILE A 45 -1.98 -5.26 0.33
C ILE A 45 -1.71 -4.55 1.64
N LYS A 46 -0.96 -5.21 2.53
CA LYS A 46 -0.43 -4.62 3.77
C LYS A 46 0.96 -4.08 3.50
N ALA A 47 1.09 -2.77 3.42
CA ALA A 47 2.38 -2.12 3.37
C ALA A 47 2.85 -1.84 4.80
N GLU A 48 4.07 -2.23 5.14
CA GLU A 48 4.67 -1.97 6.45
C GLU A 48 5.59 -0.76 6.38
N LYS A 49 5.66 0.01 7.47
CA LYS A 49 6.69 1.06 7.61
C LYS A 49 8.02 0.36 7.83
N ASP A 50 9.03 0.73 7.05
CA ASP A 50 10.39 0.28 7.31
C ASP A 50 10.87 0.96 8.59
N ILE A 51 11.05 0.17 9.64
CA ILE A 51 11.58 0.67 10.92
C ILE A 51 13.07 0.34 10.87
N GLN A 52 13.89 1.26 10.36
CA GLN A 52 15.32 1.17 10.59
C GLN A 52 15.53 1.31 12.11
N GLY A 53 16.01 0.23 12.72
CA GLY A 53 16.21 0.10 14.17
C GLY A 53 17.32 0.98 14.72
#